data_AF-A0A8T5PVG9-F1
#
_entry.id   AF-A0A8T5PVG9-F1
#
_cell.length_a   1.000
_cell.length_b   1.000
_cell.length_c   1.000
_cell.angle_alpha   90.00
_cell.angle_beta   90.00
_cell.angle_gamma   90.00
#
_symmetry.space_group_name_H-M   'P 1'
#
loop_
_entity.id
_entity.type
_entity.pdbx_description
1 polymer ?
#
loop_
_entity_poly.entity_id
_entity_poly.type
_entity_poly.pdbx_seq_one_letter_code
_entity_poly.pdbx_strand_id
1 'polypeptide(L)'
;MREQNLEWDALCTVCQQAITNPICPECWERQLLQWALVEDISLMPLIEQISKLPSLGNEITTCILCGSKMHVCTFCMAEEFLEFLKLERPKLVESFAFNFGMSQSHSHWENCAM
;
A
#
# COMPACT_ATOMS: atom_id res chain seq x y z
N MET A 1 14.60 -10.28 -34.72
CA MET A 1 14.61 -10.82 -33.34
C MET A 1 14.28 -9.66 -32.44
N ARG A 2 13.09 -9.64 -31.83
CA ARG A 2 12.75 -8.61 -30.84
C ARG A 2 13.36 -9.06 -29.52
N GLU A 3 14.40 -8.38 -29.10
CA GLU A 3 14.90 -8.45 -27.73
C GLU A 3 13.74 -8.05 -26.83
N GLN A 4 13.18 -9.03 -26.12
CA GLN A 4 12.26 -8.75 -25.03
C GLN A 4 13.15 -8.23 -23.90
N ASN A 5 13.25 -6.90 -23.78
CA ASN A 5 13.71 -6.26 -22.55
C ASN A 5 12.80 -6.78 -21.45
N LEU A 6 13.31 -7.70 -20.64
CA LEU A 6 12.72 -8.04 -19.35
C LEU A 6 12.66 -6.73 -18.57
N GLU A 7 11.46 -6.18 -18.48
CA GLU A 7 11.13 -5.10 -17.56
C GLU A 7 11.73 -5.48 -16.21
N TRP A 8 12.65 -4.66 -15.71
CA TRP A 8 13.05 -4.76 -14.32
C TRP A 8 11.76 -4.60 -13.52
N ASP A 9 11.37 -5.65 -12.79
CA ASP A 9 10.24 -5.60 -11.88
C ASP A 9 10.36 -4.30 -11.08
N ALA A 10 9.36 -3.44 -11.19
CA ALA A 10 9.40 -2.14 -10.55
C ALA A 10 9.57 -2.33 -9.04
N LEU A 11 10.78 -2.06 -8.51
CA LEU A 11 11.08 -2.28 -7.11
C LEU A 11 10.52 -1.15 -6.25
N CYS A 12 9.93 -1.50 -5.11
CA CYS A 12 9.53 -0.55 -4.09
C CYS A 12 10.76 0.17 -3.54
N THR A 13 10.77 1.50 -3.48
CA THR A 13 11.90 2.26 -2.92
C THR A 13 12.10 2.05 -1.43
N VAL A 14 11.06 1.60 -0.72
CA VAL A 14 11.09 1.35 0.73
C VAL A 14 11.69 -0.02 1.02
N CYS A 15 11.04 -1.10 0.56
CA CYS A 15 11.45 -2.47 0.89
C CYS A 15 12.29 -3.19 -0.17
N GLN A 16 12.55 -2.53 -1.31
CA GLN A 16 13.32 -3.08 -2.44
C GLN A 16 12.73 -4.38 -3.04
N GLN A 17 11.45 -4.66 -2.78
CA GLN A 17 10.71 -5.80 -3.34
C GLN A 17 9.95 -5.40 -4.61
N ALA A 18 9.68 -6.36 -5.48
CA ALA A 18 8.85 -6.15 -6.67
C ALA A 18 7.45 -5.62 -6.33
N ILE A 19 7.01 -4.56 -7.01
CA ILE A 19 5.66 -4.03 -6.93
C ILE A 19 4.75 -4.88 -7.82
N THR A 20 4.02 -5.82 -7.21
CA THR A 20 3.12 -6.75 -7.93
C THR A 20 1.69 -6.23 -8.09
N ASN A 21 1.28 -5.26 -7.27
CA ASN A 21 -0.02 -4.60 -7.33
C ASN A 21 0.17 -3.07 -7.25
N PRO A 22 0.54 -2.42 -8.36
CA PRO A 22 0.84 -1.00 -8.33
C PRO A 22 -0.45 -0.18 -8.20
N ILE A 23 -0.73 0.28 -6.98
CA ILE A 23 -1.80 1.23 -6.66
C ILE A 23 -1.13 2.47 -6.07
N CYS A 24 -1.37 3.65 -6.64
CA CYS A 24 -0.79 4.89 -6.12
C CYS A 24 -1.41 5.30 -4.77
N PRO A 25 -0.73 6.15 -3.98
CA PRO A 25 -1.22 6.60 -2.68
C PRO A 25 -2.66 7.15 -2.71
N GLU A 26 -3.03 7.92 -3.72
CA GLU A 26 -4.36 8.53 -3.84
C GLU A 26 -5.45 7.51 -4.17
N CYS A 27 -5.10 6.45 -4.90
CA CYS A 27 -6.02 5.35 -5.16
C CYS A 27 -6.16 4.44 -3.94
N TRP A 28 -5.06 4.21 -3.22
CA TRP A 28 -5.05 3.42 -2.00
C TRP A 28 -5.84 4.12 -0.88
N GLU A 29 -5.66 5.43 -0.69
CA GLU A 29 -6.45 6.25 0.22
C GLU A 29 -7.96 6.14 -0.06
N ARG A 30 -8.36 6.18 -1.34
CA ARG A 30 -9.77 6.02 -1.72
C ARG A 30 -10.32 4.65 -1.32
N GLN A 31 -9.54 3.59 -1.49
CA GLN A 31 -9.92 2.25 -1.03
C GLN A 31 -10.03 2.20 0.50
N LEU A 32 -9.11 2.87 1.20
CA LEU A 32 -9.09 2.93 2.65
C LEU A 32 -10.31 3.67 3.22
N LEU A 33 -10.68 4.80 2.60
CA LEU A 33 -11.89 5.54 2.94
C LEU A 33 -13.16 4.70 2.70
N GLN A 34 -13.22 3.96 1.59
CA GLN A 34 -14.36 3.07 1.31
C GLN A 34 -14.48 1.95 2.34
N TRP A 35 -13.37 1.34 2.74
CA TRP A 35 -13.34 0.34 3.80
C TRP A 35 -13.77 0.93 5.15
N ALA A 36 -13.26 2.11 5.50
CA ALA A 36 -13.62 2.80 6.75
C ALA A 36 -15.11 3.17 6.81
N LEU A 37 -15.74 3.53 5.69
CA LEU A 37 -17.19 3.80 5.64
C LEU A 37 -18.03 2.57 6.04
N VAL A 38 -17.52 1.35 5.82
CA VAL A 38 -18.20 0.10 6.15
C VAL A 38 -17.88 -0.34 7.58
N GLU A 39 -16.61 -0.23 7.98
CA GLU A 39 -16.11 -0.79 9.25
C GLU A 39 -16.19 0.18 10.44
N ASP A 40 -15.69 1.40 10.27
CA ASP A 40 -15.65 2.43 11.32
C ASP A 40 -15.42 3.82 10.70
N ILE A 41 -16.50 4.60 10.58
CA ILE A 41 -16.46 5.95 10.01
C ILE A 41 -15.56 6.91 10.79
N SER A 42 -15.26 6.61 12.07
CA SER A 42 -14.36 7.45 12.87
C SER A 42 -12.90 7.42 12.40
N LEU A 43 -12.55 6.51 11.49
CA LEU A 43 -11.22 6.42 10.88
C LEU A 43 -10.98 7.44 9.77
N MET A 44 -12.03 8.04 9.19
CA MET A 44 -11.87 8.95 8.04
C MET A 44 -10.90 10.13 8.30
N PRO A 45 -10.98 10.86 9.43
CA PRO A 45 -10.07 11.99 9.69
C PRO A 45 -8.61 11.57 9.84
N LEU A 46 -8.35 10.32 10.22
CA LEU A 46 -6.99 9.78 10.34
C LEU A 46 -6.43 9.41 8.97
N ILE A 47 -7.25 8.80 8.11
CA ILE A 47 -6.86 8.39 6.76
C ILE A 47 -6.40 9.60 5.95
N GLU A 48 -7.12 10.72 6.04
CA GLU A 48 -6.76 12.00 5.40
C GLU A 48 -5.43 12.61 5.90
N GLN A 49 -4.93 12.17 7.05
CA GLN A 49 -3.64 12.62 7.59
C GLN A 49 -2.47 11.78 7.06
N ILE A 50 -2.69 10.48 6.84
CA ILE A 50 -1.68 9.51 6.40
C ILE A 50 -1.38 9.63 4.91
N SER A 51 -2.35 10.06 4.09
CA SER A 51 -2.23 10.16 2.63
C SER A 51 -1.29 11.24 2.10
N LYS A 52 -0.60 11.99 2.97
CA LYS A 52 0.26 13.13 2.60
C LYS A 52 1.73 12.76 2.33
N LEU A 53 2.05 11.48 2.15
CA LEU A 53 3.42 11.08 1.86
C LEU A 53 3.88 11.62 0.49
N PRO A 54 4.97 12.40 0.44
CA PRO A 54 5.42 13.02 -0.80
C PRO A 54 5.90 11.98 -1.80
N SER A 55 5.44 12.09 -3.04
CA SER A 55 5.89 11.31 -4.18
C SER A 55 7.27 11.78 -4.66
N LEU A 56 8.30 11.57 -3.85
CA LEU A 56 9.70 11.89 -4.17
C LEU A 56 10.42 10.65 -4.68
N GLY A 57 10.47 10.45 -6.00
CA GLY A 57 11.25 9.36 -6.58
C GLY A 57 11.30 9.36 -8.09
N ASN A 58 12.41 8.84 -8.63
CA ASN A 58 12.51 8.48 -10.05
C ASN A 58 11.45 7.41 -10.32
N GLU A 59 10.70 7.60 -11.41
CA GLU A 59 9.49 6.86 -11.75
C GLU A 59 9.79 5.37 -11.94
N ILE A 60 9.13 4.49 -11.16
CA ILE A 60 9.41 3.04 -11.21
C ILE A 60 8.27 2.27 -11.88
N THR A 61 7.01 2.65 -11.63
CA THR A 61 5.84 2.02 -12.27
C THR A 61 4.63 2.96 -12.32
N THR A 62 3.53 2.49 -12.91
CA THR A 62 2.26 3.20 -13.03
C THR A 62 1.14 2.46 -12.31
N CYS A 63 0.28 3.24 -11.66
CA CYS A 63 -0.90 2.75 -10.97
C CYS A 63 -1.87 2.08 -11.96
N ILE A 64 -2.30 0.85 -11.67
CA ILE A 64 -3.26 0.12 -12.51
C ILE A 64 -4.64 0.76 -12.56
N LEU A 65 -4.99 1.59 -11.57
CA LEU A 65 -6.33 2.20 -11.46
C LEU A 65 -6.44 3.57 -12.15
N CYS A 66 -5.38 4.37 -12.13
CA CYS A 66 -5.43 5.75 -12.63
C CYS A 66 -4.27 6.14 -13.57
N GLY A 67 -3.27 5.27 -13.75
CA GLY A 67 -2.09 5.53 -14.57
C GLY A 67 -1.07 6.50 -13.94
N SER A 68 -1.32 7.02 -12.74
CA SER A 68 -0.36 7.90 -12.04
C SER A 68 0.90 7.14 -11.68
N LYS A 69 2.04 7.85 -11.70
CA LYS A 69 3.35 7.26 -11.42
C LYS A 69 3.52 7.02 -9.93
N MET A 70 4.22 5.95 -9.59
CA MET A 70 4.44 5.55 -8.19
C MET A 70 5.73 4.74 -8.04
N HIS A 71 6.18 4.62 -6.79
CA HIS A 71 7.44 3.96 -6.44
C HIS A 71 7.40 3.21 -5.09
N VAL A 72 6.26 3.21 -4.40
CA VAL A 72 6.06 2.51 -3.10
C VAL A 72 5.00 1.42 -3.29
N CYS A 73 5.23 0.22 -2.77
CA CYS A 73 4.24 -0.85 -2.83
C CYS A 73 3.11 -0.66 -1.82
N THR A 74 1.97 -1.29 -2.08
CA THR A 74 0.79 -1.25 -1.20
C THR A 74 1.04 -1.80 0.20
N PHE A 75 1.98 -2.74 0.35
CA PHE A 75 2.36 -3.27 1.66
C PHE A 75 3.03 -2.21 2.54
N CYS A 76 4.02 -1.48 1.99
CA CYS A 76 4.68 -0.40 2.72
C CYS A 76 3.71 0.76 3.02
N MET A 77 2.80 1.10 2.09
CA MET A 77 1.79 2.14 2.37
C MET A 77 0.85 1.76 3.53
N ALA A 78 0.57 0.48 3.70
CA ALA A 78 -0.38 0.01 4.69
C ALA A 78 0.22 -0.30 6.05
N GLU A 79 1.54 -0.41 6.16
CA GLU A 79 2.23 -0.78 7.39
C GLU A 79 1.93 0.19 8.52
N GLU A 80 2.07 1.50 8.28
CA GLU A 80 1.75 2.53 9.28
C GLU A 80 0.29 2.45 9.75
N PHE A 81 -0.64 2.24 8.82
CA PHE A 81 -2.06 2.11 9.15
C PHE A 81 -2.35 0.82 9.93
N LEU A 82 -1.70 -0.28 9.57
CA LEU A 82 -1.83 -1.56 10.26
C LEU A 82 -1.30 -1.48 11.69
N GLU A 83 -0.16 -0.83 11.92
CA GLU A 83 0.38 -0.60 13.26
C GLU A 83 -0.55 0.27 14.10
N PHE A 84 -1.13 1.33 13.51
CA PHE A 84 -2.18 2.10 14.15
C PHE A 84 -3.39 1.22 14.54
N LEU A 85 -3.88 0.37 13.63
CA LEU A 85 -5.01 -0.51 13.91
C LEU A 85 -4.69 -1.50 15.03
N LYS A 86 -3.49 -2.09 15.05
CA LYS A 86 -3.07 -3.00 16.14
C LYS A 86 -3.12 -2.33 17.50
N LEU A 87 -2.75 -1.05 17.58
CA LEU A 87 -2.72 -0.29 18.83
C LEU A 87 -4.11 0.21 19.26
N GLU A 88 -4.84 0.86 18.35
CA GLU A 88 -6.02 1.67 18.68
C GLU A 88 -7.36 1.01 18.33
N ARG A 89 -7.34 0.04 17.40
CA ARG A 89 -8.53 -0.61 16.83
C ARG A 89 -8.27 -2.10 16.52
N PRO A 90 -7.79 -2.92 17.48
CA PRO A 90 -7.32 -4.28 17.20
C PRO A 90 -8.38 -5.19 16.58
N LYS A 91 -9.67 -4.92 16.83
CA LYS A 91 -10.80 -5.66 16.23
C LYS A 91 -10.90 -5.49 14.71
N LEU A 92 -10.33 -4.43 14.14
CA LEU A 92 -10.38 -4.15 12.70
C LEU A 92 -9.20 -4.75 11.93
N VAL A 93 -8.17 -5.25 12.63
CA VAL A 93 -6.95 -5.77 12.01
C VAL A 93 -7.23 -6.93 11.07
N GLU A 94 -8.12 -7.86 11.46
CA GLU A 94 -8.47 -9.02 10.62
C GLU A 94 -9.23 -8.60 9.36
N SER A 95 -10.25 -7.72 9.49
CA SER A 95 -10.98 -7.18 8.34
C SER A 95 -10.04 -6.42 7.41
N PHE A 96 -9.16 -5.57 7.96
CA PHE A 96 -8.18 -4.83 7.17
C PHE A 96 -7.24 -5.78 6.42
N ALA A 97 -6.63 -6.74 7.12
CA ALA A 97 -5.71 -7.69 6.52
C ALA A 97 -6.37 -8.53 5.41
N PHE A 98 -7.63 -8.92 5.59
CA PHE A 98 -8.39 -9.62 4.56
C PHE A 98 -8.65 -8.74 3.33
N ASN A 99 -9.15 -7.52 3.52
CA ASN A 99 -9.53 -6.63 2.41
C ASN A 99 -8.32 -6.10 1.61
N PHE A 100 -7.16 -5.93 2.26
CA PHE A 100 -5.96 -5.40 1.63
C PHE A 100 -4.89 -6.45 1.32
N GLY A 101 -5.21 -7.75 1.46
CA GLY A 101 -4.32 -8.85 1.10
C GLY A 101 -3.08 -8.97 2.01
N MET A 102 -3.23 -8.65 3.29
CA MET A 102 -2.16 -8.67 4.31
C MET A 102 -2.28 -9.82 5.30
N SER A 103 -3.15 -10.80 5.02
CA SER A 103 -3.22 -12.02 5.81
C SER A 103 -1.85 -12.73 5.81
N GLN A 104 -1.39 -13.18 6.97
CA GLN A 104 -0.01 -13.52 7.37
C GLN A 104 0.72 -14.65 6.60
N SER A 105 0.39 -14.96 5.34
CA SER A 105 0.97 -16.08 4.60
C SER A 105 2.17 -15.73 3.71
N HIS A 106 2.69 -14.51 3.73
CA HIS A 106 3.88 -14.15 2.95
C HIS A 106 4.94 -13.56 3.86
N SER A 107 6.13 -14.16 3.81
CA SER A 107 7.44 -13.71 4.32
C SER A 107 7.90 -12.33 3.82
N HIS A 108 6.97 -11.50 3.32
CA HIS A 108 7.23 -10.15 2.81
C HIS A 108 7.39 -9.11 3.93
N TRP A 109 6.87 -9.38 5.14
CA TRP A 109 6.86 -8.43 6.24
C TRP A 109 8.23 -8.25 6.93
N GLU A 110 9.11 -9.25 6.88
CA GLU A 110 10.42 -9.19 7.54
C GLU A 110 11.37 -8.15 6.92
N ASN A 111 11.12 -7.72 5.67
CA ASN A 111 11.98 -6.79 4.93
C ASN A 111 11.42 -5.37 4.80
N CYS A 112 10.18 -5.12 5.26
CA CYS A 112 9.62 -3.77 5.32
C CYS A 112 9.85 -3.10 6.69
N ALA A 113 10.08 -3.89 7.74
CA ALA A 113 10.20 -3.45 9.12
C ALA A 113 11.61 -2.97 9.54
N MET A 114 12.37 -2.29 8.66
CA MET A 114 13.67 -1.70 9.00
C MET A 114 13.66 -0.17 8.97
#